data_AF-A0A553PBK2-F1
#
_entry.id   AF-A0A553PBK2-F1
#
_cell.length_a   1.000
_cell.length_b   1.000
_cell.length_c   1.000
_cell.angle_alpha   90.00
_cell.angle_beta   90.00
_cell.angle_gamma   90.00
#
_symmetry.space_group_name_H-M   'P 1'
#
loop_
_entity.id
_entity.type
_entity.pdbx_description
1 polymer ?
#
loop_
_entity_poly.entity_id
_entity_poly.type
_entity_poly.pdbx_seq_one_letter_code
_entity_poly.pdbx_strand_id
1 'polypeptide(L)'
;MEGRSAIHFKFHRHGNPPALQNVATLEVTPKGHLWVADTGSVAIFMNAIRKCPAKLMVFDLEAGNAEVFSYEFPESRSEGTENTDGLDESQISDDIFQGLFVYMSDISSGHVVVFDAQRRKSWPVLVPAMKPSYVTLMFQRQTVGMNFGTMGIALESKASSPAETRLFFGTLGKDLFAISVAHLRNAITPNNRNPEAYVSKIGKKRAATEGIIADDQGVLYYSLLETGTIMQWNTTETPFYHKREEILKNDAELEWVNSLSVDDGSLWIVSNR
;
A
#
# COMPACT_ATOMS: atom_id res chain seq x y z
N MET A 1 -7.45 -9.73 38.06
CA MET A 1 -6.42 -10.07 37.05
C MET A 1 -6.98 -10.89 35.87
N GLU A 2 -8.24 -11.36 35.90
CA GLU A 2 -8.80 -12.24 34.85
C GLU A 2 -9.35 -11.53 33.59
N GLY A 3 -9.45 -10.20 33.57
CA GLY A 3 -10.01 -9.46 32.42
C GLY A 3 -9.03 -9.12 31.28
N ARG A 4 -7.72 -9.08 31.54
CA ARG A 4 -6.71 -8.68 30.53
C ARG A 4 -6.28 -9.83 29.61
N SER A 5 -6.42 -11.08 30.05
CA SER A 5 -5.99 -12.27 29.31
C SER A 5 -6.91 -12.61 28.13
N ALA A 6 -8.22 -12.34 28.24
CA ALA A 6 -9.19 -12.70 27.21
C ALA A 6 -9.09 -11.84 25.93
N ILE A 7 -8.70 -10.56 26.07
CA ILE A 7 -8.48 -9.64 24.93
C ILE A 7 -7.26 -10.10 24.12
N HIS A 8 -6.22 -10.59 24.79
CA HIS A 8 -4.95 -10.96 24.17
C HIS A 8 -5.06 -12.11 23.15
N PHE A 9 -6.14 -12.91 23.19
CA PHE A 9 -6.34 -14.03 22.26
C PHE A 9 -7.60 -13.87 21.37
N LYS A 10 -8.37 -12.78 21.50
CA LYS A 10 -9.58 -12.56 20.67
C LYS A 10 -9.23 -12.60 19.19
N PHE A 11 -8.16 -11.90 18.80
CA PHE A 11 -7.73 -11.74 17.41
C PHE A 11 -6.76 -12.84 16.93
N HIS A 12 -6.34 -13.76 17.80
CA HIS A 12 -5.43 -14.86 17.46
C HIS A 12 -6.20 -16.17 17.22
N ARG A 13 -7.22 -16.13 16.37
CA ARG A 13 -8.07 -17.27 16.04
C ARG A 13 -8.12 -17.48 14.54
N HIS A 14 -7.22 -18.33 14.07
CA HIS A 14 -7.10 -18.65 12.65
C HIS A 14 -8.40 -19.29 12.11
N GLY A 15 -8.87 -18.86 10.95
CA GLY A 15 -10.13 -19.26 10.32
C GLY A 15 -11.40 -18.63 10.92
N ASN A 16 -11.27 -17.74 11.92
CA ASN A 16 -12.41 -17.03 12.50
C ASN A 16 -12.54 -15.61 11.89
N PRO A 17 -13.59 -15.28 11.12
CA PRO A 17 -13.68 -14.02 10.38
C PRO A 17 -13.47 -12.73 11.20
N PRO A 18 -14.00 -12.60 12.44
CA PRO A 18 -13.74 -11.44 13.30
C PRO A 18 -12.31 -11.34 13.84
N ALA A 19 -11.49 -12.39 13.68
CA ALA A 19 -10.09 -12.42 14.10
C ALA A 19 -9.14 -12.13 12.93
N LEU A 20 -7.92 -11.72 13.24
CA LEU A 20 -6.89 -11.44 12.24
C LEU A 20 -6.36 -12.75 11.67
N GLN A 21 -6.17 -12.79 10.35
CA GLN A 21 -5.67 -13.93 9.61
C GLN A 21 -4.25 -13.67 9.12
N ASN A 22 -4.04 -12.51 8.49
CA ASN A 22 -2.77 -12.08 7.92
C ASN A 22 -2.81 -10.57 7.73
N VAL A 23 -2.28 -9.84 8.70
CA VAL A 23 -2.13 -8.39 8.65
C VAL A 23 -1.03 -8.06 7.66
N ALA A 24 -1.38 -7.41 6.55
CA ALA A 24 -0.42 -6.99 5.54
C ALA A 24 0.23 -5.65 5.90
N THR A 25 -0.58 -4.69 6.34
CA THR A 25 -0.13 -3.32 6.57
C THR A 25 -0.93 -2.66 7.70
N LEU A 26 -0.31 -1.62 8.28
CA LEU A 26 -0.74 -0.90 9.46
C LEU A 26 -0.42 0.59 9.28
N GLU A 27 -1.36 1.46 9.62
CA GLU A 27 -1.11 2.90 9.69
C GLU A 27 -1.74 3.48 10.95
N VAL A 28 -1.01 4.38 11.61
CA VAL A 28 -1.55 5.22 12.69
C VAL A 28 -1.87 6.60 12.14
N THR A 29 -3.13 7.01 12.27
CA THR A 29 -3.55 8.38 11.92
C THR A 29 -3.21 9.38 13.01
N PRO A 30 -3.13 10.69 12.72
CA PRO A 30 -2.89 11.74 13.73
C PRO A 30 -3.92 11.80 14.87
N LYS A 31 -5.06 11.11 14.74
CA LYS A 31 -6.10 11.02 15.78
C LYS A 31 -5.91 9.80 16.70
N GLY A 32 -4.83 9.04 16.57
CA GLY A 32 -4.61 7.82 17.36
C GLY A 32 -5.48 6.64 16.92
N HIS A 33 -5.99 6.65 15.68
CA HIS A 33 -6.63 5.45 15.12
C HIS A 33 -5.59 4.60 14.39
N LEU A 34 -5.46 3.34 14.80
CA LEU A 34 -4.71 2.30 14.11
C LEU A 34 -5.61 1.62 13.09
N TRP A 35 -5.28 1.77 11.82
CA TRP A 35 -5.91 1.04 10.74
C TRP A 35 -5.13 -0.22 10.43
N VAL A 36 -5.86 -1.30 10.12
CA VAL A 36 -5.30 -2.62 9.91
C VAL A 36 -5.93 -3.22 8.66
N ALA A 37 -5.12 -3.46 7.63
CA ALA A 37 -5.54 -4.22 6.45
C ALA A 37 -5.15 -5.70 6.62
N ASP A 38 -6.16 -6.56 6.73
CA ASP A 38 -6.02 -8.00 6.84
C ASP A 38 -6.45 -8.65 5.53
N THR A 39 -5.58 -9.44 4.91
CA THR A 39 -5.84 -10.03 3.58
C THR A 39 -6.76 -11.25 3.65
N GLY A 40 -7.09 -11.73 4.84
CA GLY A 40 -7.90 -12.93 5.06
C GLY A 40 -7.25 -14.23 4.54
N SER A 41 -6.03 -14.14 3.99
CA SER A 41 -5.36 -15.21 3.25
C SER A 41 -3.99 -15.51 3.88
N VAL A 42 -3.64 -16.78 3.98
CA VAL A 42 -2.34 -17.21 4.51
C VAL A 42 -1.50 -17.89 3.43
N ALA A 43 -0.18 -18.01 3.68
CA ALA A 43 0.79 -18.60 2.74
C ALA A 43 0.83 -17.89 1.37
N ILE A 44 0.73 -16.56 1.38
CA ILE A 44 0.54 -15.69 0.20
C ILE A 44 1.66 -15.79 -0.86
N PHE A 45 2.88 -16.15 -0.45
CA PHE A 45 4.03 -16.34 -1.35
C PHE A 45 4.28 -17.80 -1.75
N MET A 46 3.43 -18.73 -1.32
CA MET A 46 3.51 -20.15 -1.68
C MET A 46 2.26 -20.54 -2.48
N ASN A 47 1.24 -21.02 -1.77
CA ASN A 47 -0.08 -21.30 -2.29
C ASN A 47 -1.05 -20.56 -1.37
N ALA A 48 -1.51 -19.39 -1.81
CA ALA A 48 -2.40 -18.57 -0.99
C ALA A 48 -3.67 -19.36 -0.64
N ILE A 49 -3.99 -19.43 0.65
CA ILE A 49 -5.19 -20.11 1.17
C ILE A 49 -6.07 -19.04 1.81
N ARG A 50 -7.21 -18.75 1.18
CA ARG A 50 -8.24 -17.86 1.75
C ARG A 50 -8.87 -18.55 2.97
N LYS A 51 -8.80 -17.89 4.12
CA LYS A 51 -9.42 -18.35 5.38
C LYS A 51 -10.66 -17.54 5.72
N CYS A 52 -10.62 -16.24 5.44
CA CYS A 52 -11.71 -15.30 5.66
C CYS A 52 -11.71 -14.28 4.52
N PRO A 53 -12.79 -13.50 4.35
CA PRO A 53 -12.75 -12.29 3.53
C PRO A 53 -11.62 -11.36 3.99
N ALA A 54 -11.01 -10.65 3.05
CA ALA A 54 -10.14 -9.53 3.39
C ALA A 54 -10.96 -8.48 4.15
N LYS A 55 -10.33 -7.77 5.09
CA LYS A 55 -11.02 -6.76 5.88
C LYS A 55 -10.12 -5.61 6.27
N LEU A 56 -10.74 -4.46 6.47
CA LEU A 56 -10.15 -3.26 7.05
C LEU A 56 -10.73 -3.07 8.45
N MET A 57 -9.87 -3.00 9.46
CA MET A 57 -10.27 -2.78 10.85
C MET A 57 -9.66 -1.49 11.38
N VAL A 58 -10.35 -0.85 12.33
CA VAL A 58 -9.83 0.33 13.03
C VAL A 58 -9.90 0.12 14.53
N PHE A 59 -8.78 0.39 15.19
CA PHE A 59 -8.65 0.39 16.63
C PHE A 59 -8.37 1.80 17.12
N ASP A 60 -9.11 2.25 18.11
CA ASP A 60 -8.88 3.52 18.78
C ASP A 60 -7.86 3.31 19.90
N LEU A 61 -6.64 3.81 19.69
CA LEU A 61 -5.52 3.67 20.62
C LEU A 61 -5.73 4.50 21.89
N GLU A 62 -6.48 5.60 21.81
CA GLU A 62 -6.80 6.47 22.93
C GLU A 62 -7.97 5.89 23.76
N ALA A 63 -8.88 5.15 23.13
CA ALA A 63 -9.97 4.44 23.79
C ALA A 63 -9.62 2.99 24.19
N GLY A 64 -8.38 2.77 24.65
CA GLY A 64 -7.96 1.48 25.21
C GLY A 64 -7.87 0.36 24.17
N ASN A 65 -7.49 0.69 22.93
CA ASN A 65 -7.37 -0.22 21.79
C ASN A 65 -8.71 -0.89 21.40
N ALA A 66 -9.82 -0.18 21.59
CA ALA A 66 -11.14 -0.68 21.22
C ALA A 66 -11.27 -0.78 19.69
N GLU A 67 -11.80 -1.89 19.20
CA GLU A 67 -12.23 -2.01 17.80
C GLU A 67 -13.43 -1.08 17.58
N VAL A 68 -13.25 -0.02 16.77
CA VAL A 68 -14.28 0.99 16.50
C VAL A 68 -14.87 0.89 15.10
N PHE A 69 -14.23 0.14 14.20
CA PHE A 69 -14.71 -0.08 12.84
C PHE A 69 -14.20 -1.41 12.27
N SER A 70 -15.04 -2.03 11.44
CA SER A 70 -14.67 -3.17 10.60
C SER A 70 -15.43 -3.12 9.28
N TYR A 71 -14.73 -3.40 8.19
CA TYR A 71 -15.27 -3.51 6.83
C TYR A 71 -14.70 -4.73 6.16
N GLU A 72 -15.56 -5.70 5.84
CA GLU A 72 -15.21 -6.84 5.00
C GLU A 72 -15.35 -6.42 3.54
N PHE A 73 -14.30 -6.67 2.75
CA PHE A 73 -14.34 -6.39 1.32
C PHE A 73 -15.27 -7.40 0.62
N PRO A 74 -16.09 -6.94 -0.35
CA PRO A 74 -16.98 -7.85 -1.06
C PRO A 74 -16.19 -8.88 -1.87
N GLU A 75 -16.73 -10.10 -1.93
CA GLU A 75 -16.23 -11.16 -2.80
C GLU A 75 -16.56 -10.85 -4.27
N SER A 76 -15.71 -11.29 -5.20
CA SER A 76 -16.01 -11.20 -6.63
C SER A 76 -17.07 -12.25 -6.97
N ARG A 77 -18.23 -11.82 -7.50
CA ARG A 77 -19.25 -12.77 -7.95
C ARG A 77 -18.78 -13.39 -9.26
N SER A 78 -18.45 -14.68 -9.23
CA SER A 78 -18.15 -15.44 -10.44
C SER A 78 -19.43 -15.79 -11.22
N GLU A 79 -19.29 -15.67 -12.54
CA GLU A 79 -20.19 -16.02 -13.65
C GLU A 79 -21.18 -14.95 -14.15
N GLY A 80 -20.74 -14.27 -15.22
CA GLY A 80 -21.64 -13.67 -16.22
C GLY A 80 -21.98 -12.18 -16.07
N THR A 81 -21.53 -11.51 -15.02
CA THR A 81 -21.72 -10.06 -14.87
C THR A 81 -20.39 -9.35 -14.67
N GLU A 82 -20.06 -8.42 -15.57
CA GLU A 82 -19.00 -7.43 -15.37
C GLU A 82 -19.35 -6.55 -14.16
N ASN A 83 -19.00 -6.98 -12.95
CA ASN A 83 -19.06 -6.14 -11.75
C ASN A 83 -17.79 -6.35 -10.94
N THR A 84 -16.86 -5.44 -11.17
CA THR A 84 -15.46 -5.36 -10.76
C THR A 84 -15.26 -4.96 -9.30
N ASP A 85 -16.16 -5.32 -8.38
CA ASP A 85 -16.07 -4.85 -6.99
C ASP A 85 -15.28 -5.79 -6.07
N GLY A 86 -14.99 -7.03 -6.50
CA GLY A 86 -14.46 -8.07 -5.62
C GLY A 86 -12.93 -8.11 -5.49
N LEU A 87 -12.45 -8.37 -4.27
CA LEU A 87 -11.03 -8.37 -3.88
C LEU A 87 -10.54 -9.74 -3.39
N ASP A 88 -11.09 -10.83 -3.93
CA ASP A 88 -10.82 -12.17 -3.42
C ASP A 88 -9.40 -12.67 -3.68
N GLU A 89 -8.81 -12.23 -4.78
CA GLU A 89 -7.42 -12.56 -5.12
C GLU A 89 -6.42 -11.51 -4.62
N SER A 90 -6.92 -10.38 -4.09
CA SER A 90 -6.09 -9.26 -3.71
C SER A 90 -5.19 -9.57 -2.53
N GLN A 91 -3.91 -9.30 -2.73
CA GLN A 91 -2.88 -9.36 -1.70
C GLN A 91 -2.44 -7.93 -1.43
N ILE A 92 -3.07 -7.31 -0.43
CA ILE A 92 -2.68 -5.96 -0.04
C ILE A 92 -1.23 -5.96 0.43
N SER A 93 -0.42 -4.99 -0.01
CA SER A 93 0.96 -4.83 0.48
C SER A 93 1.19 -3.52 1.22
N ASP A 94 0.52 -2.45 0.82
CA ASP A 94 0.68 -1.11 1.42
C ASP A 94 -0.69 -0.43 1.54
N ASP A 95 -0.78 0.53 2.45
CA ASP A 95 -1.93 1.41 2.61
C ASP A 95 -1.52 2.85 2.92
N ILE A 96 -2.38 3.80 2.56
CA ILE A 96 -2.19 5.21 2.92
C ILE A 96 -3.53 5.92 3.10
N PHE A 97 -3.59 6.79 4.10
CA PHE A 97 -4.83 7.40 4.59
C PHE A 97 -4.89 8.88 4.24
N GLN A 98 -6.03 9.32 3.70
CA GLN A 98 -6.30 10.74 3.48
C GLN A 98 -7.75 11.08 3.84
N GLY A 99 -7.94 11.62 5.04
CA GLY A 99 -9.27 11.96 5.55
C GLY A 99 -10.13 10.71 5.75
N LEU A 100 -11.14 10.53 4.90
CA LEU A 100 -12.05 9.37 4.93
C LEU A 100 -11.74 8.33 3.86
N PHE A 101 -10.65 8.51 3.10
CA PHE A 101 -10.24 7.60 2.05
C PHE A 101 -9.01 6.82 2.46
N VAL A 102 -8.98 5.56 2.03
CA VAL A 102 -7.84 4.66 2.16
C VAL A 102 -7.50 4.16 0.77
N TYR A 103 -6.22 4.20 0.41
CA TYR A 103 -5.71 3.63 -0.82
C TYR A 103 -4.82 2.46 -0.44
N MET A 104 -5.01 1.31 -1.08
CA MET A 104 -4.24 0.10 -0.82
C MET A 104 -3.70 -0.46 -2.13
N SER A 105 -2.42 -0.83 -2.16
CA SER A 105 -1.81 -1.52 -3.30
C SER A 105 -2.09 -3.02 -3.25
N ASP A 106 -2.24 -3.65 -4.42
CA ASP A 106 -2.40 -5.10 -4.55
C ASP A 106 -1.26 -5.71 -5.37
N ILE A 107 -0.40 -6.50 -4.72
CA ILE A 107 0.79 -7.10 -5.34
C ILE A 107 0.48 -8.27 -6.26
N SER A 108 -0.66 -8.94 -6.10
CA SER A 108 -0.99 -10.11 -6.91
C SER A 108 -1.58 -9.69 -8.25
N SER A 109 -2.62 -8.86 -8.22
CA SER A 109 -3.37 -8.50 -9.42
C SER A 109 -2.95 -7.14 -10.02
N GLY A 110 -2.24 -6.31 -9.25
CA GLY A 110 -1.69 -5.05 -9.71
C GLY A 110 -2.73 -3.96 -9.91
N HIS A 111 -3.58 -3.71 -8.92
CA HIS A 111 -4.47 -2.56 -8.88
C HIS A 111 -4.29 -1.76 -7.58
N VAL A 112 -4.90 -0.58 -7.51
CA VAL A 112 -5.07 0.17 -6.26
C VAL A 112 -6.53 0.05 -5.82
N VAL A 113 -6.76 -0.44 -4.61
CA VAL A 113 -8.08 -0.46 -3.99
C VAL A 113 -8.31 0.88 -3.31
N VAL A 114 -9.42 1.53 -3.64
CA VAL A 114 -9.89 2.73 -2.95
C VAL A 114 -11.01 2.33 -2.01
N PHE A 115 -10.92 2.73 -0.75
CA PHE A 115 -12.00 2.61 0.22
C PHE A 115 -12.47 3.99 0.66
N ASP A 116 -13.79 4.20 0.64
CA ASP A 116 -14.47 5.40 1.10
C ASP A 116 -15.24 5.09 2.38
N ALA A 117 -14.75 5.59 3.52
CA ALA A 117 -15.33 5.35 4.82
C ALA A 117 -16.72 6.01 4.98
N GLN A 118 -16.99 7.11 4.27
CA GLN A 118 -18.29 7.79 4.33
C GLN A 118 -19.37 6.94 3.64
N ARG A 119 -19.05 6.38 2.48
CA ARG A 119 -19.98 5.54 1.72
C ARG A 119 -19.94 4.06 2.13
N ARG A 120 -18.94 3.66 2.93
CA ARG A 120 -18.60 2.26 3.23
C ARG A 120 -18.54 1.43 1.95
N LYS A 121 -17.82 1.94 0.96
CA LYS A 121 -17.67 1.29 -0.34
C LYS A 121 -16.20 1.23 -0.73
N SER A 122 -15.81 0.10 -1.32
CA SER A 122 -14.51 -0.08 -1.96
C SER A 122 -14.67 -0.34 -3.45
N TRP A 123 -13.63 -0.02 -4.22
CA TRP A 123 -13.51 -0.39 -5.63
C TRP A 123 -12.04 -0.48 -6.03
N PRO A 124 -11.68 -1.42 -6.93
CA PRO A 124 -10.36 -1.45 -7.53
C PRO A 124 -10.25 -0.42 -8.64
N VAL A 125 -9.04 0.14 -8.80
CA VAL A 125 -8.65 0.94 -9.96
C VAL A 125 -7.45 0.29 -10.60
N LEU A 126 -7.64 -0.21 -11.83
CA LEU A 126 -6.61 -0.90 -12.59
C LEU A 126 -6.21 -0.05 -13.80
N VAL A 127 -4.91 0.17 -13.95
CA VAL A 127 -4.30 0.74 -15.15
C VAL A 127 -3.14 -0.14 -15.60
N PRO A 128 -2.76 -0.16 -16.90
CA PRO A 128 -1.68 -1.02 -17.39
C PRO A 128 -0.36 -0.90 -16.62
N ALA A 129 0.00 0.30 -16.16
CA ALA A 129 1.21 0.55 -15.40
C ALA A 129 1.27 -0.12 -14.01
N MET A 130 0.13 -0.57 -13.48
CA MET A 130 0.03 -1.24 -12.18
C MET A 130 0.17 -2.77 -12.28
N LYS A 131 -0.03 -3.33 -13.48
CA LYS A 131 -0.05 -4.78 -13.69
C LYS A 131 1.27 -5.43 -13.31
N PRO A 132 1.24 -6.71 -12.86
CA PRO A 132 2.45 -7.46 -12.57
C PRO A 132 3.46 -7.42 -13.70
N SER A 133 4.71 -7.15 -13.33
CA SER A 133 5.84 -7.14 -14.25
C SER A 133 6.96 -7.98 -13.68
N TYR A 134 7.55 -8.82 -14.52
CA TYR A 134 8.64 -9.68 -14.11
C TYR A 134 9.92 -8.87 -13.92
N VAL A 135 10.50 -8.95 -12.73
CA VAL A 135 11.74 -8.31 -12.34
C VAL A 135 12.69 -9.37 -11.80
N THR A 136 13.95 -9.25 -12.17
CA THR A 136 15.04 -10.08 -11.65
C THR A 136 15.86 -9.24 -10.69
N LEU A 137 16.02 -9.70 -9.45
CA LEU A 137 16.80 -9.04 -8.42
C LEU A 137 17.98 -9.93 -7.98
N MET A 138 19.10 -9.30 -7.63
CA MET A 138 20.27 -9.99 -7.11
C MET A 138 20.42 -9.75 -5.60
N PHE A 139 20.37 -10.83 -4.81
CA PHE A 139 20.61 -10.81 -3.36
C PHE A 139 21.64 -11.88 -3.00
N GLN A 140 22.69 -11.52 -2.26
CA GLN A 140 23.72 -12.47 -1.80
C GLN A 140 24.28 -13.40 -2.91
N ARG A 141 24.43 -12.88 -4.15
CA ARG A 141 24.84 -13.63 -5.36
C ARG A 141 23.84 -14.67 -5.87
N GLN A 142 22.63 -14.69 -5.32
CA GLN A 142 21.49 -15.41 -5.88
C GLN A 142 20.64 -14.45 -6.70
N THR A 143 20.09 -14.99 -7.78
CA THR A 143 19.21 -14.26 -8.67
C THR A 143 17.79 -14.76 -8.45
N VAL A 144 16.91 -13.88 -8.00
CA VAL A 144 15.50 -14.20 -7.74
C VAL A 144 14.64 -13.49 -8.76
N GLY A 145 13.77 -14.26 -9.41
CA GLY A 145 12.74 -13.73 -10.32
C GLY A 145 11.44 -13.53 -9.58
N MET A 146 10.84 -12.35 -9.74
CA MET A 146 9.60 -11.99 -9.08
C MET A 146 8.64 -11.35 -10.08
N ASN A 147 7.35 -11.61 -9.94
CA ASN A 147 6.31 -11.03 -10.77
C ASN A 147 5.25 -10.43 -9.87
N PHE A 148 5.43 -9.15 -9.53
CA PHE A 148 4.53 -8.43 -8.65
C PHE A 148 3.94 -7.21 -9.35
N GLY A 149 2.68 -6.95 -9.02
CA GLY A 149 1.94 -5.76 -9.41
C GLY A 149 2.37 -4.53 -8.63
N THR A 150 1.43 -3.61 -8.46
CA THR A 150 1.68 -2.39 -7.71
C THR A 150 2.03 -2.67 -6.27
N MET A 151 3.08 -1.99 -5.84
CA MET A 151 3.61 -1.94 -4.48
C MET A 151 4.27 -0.59 -4.28
N GLY A 152 4.41 -0.17 -3.03
CA GLY A 152 4.97 1.13 -2.70
C GLY A 152 4.09 2.25 -3.21
N ILE A 153 3.19 2.72 -2.36
CA ILE A 153 2.34 3.88 -2.65
C ILE A 153 2.67 5.01 -1.69
N ALA A 154 2.67 6.24 -2.20
CA ALA A 154 2.85 7.42 -1.37
C ALA A 154 1.96 8.55 -1.85
N LEU A 155 1.48 9.35 -0.92
CA LEU A 155 0.55 10.43 -1.20
C LEU A 155 1.29 11.76 -1.24
N GLU A 156 1.03 12.55 -2.27
CA GLU A 156 1.55 13.91 -2.31
C GLU A 156 0.92 14.78 -1.20
N SER A 157 1.77 15.33 -0.33
CA SER A 157 1.36 16.11 0.83
C SER A 157 1.15 17.61 0.55
N LYS A 158 1.87 18.18 -0.41
CA LYS A 158 1.84 19.64 -0.73
C LYS A 158 0.81 20.06 -1.79
N ALA A 159 -0.18 19.24 -2.08
CA ALA A 159 -1.22 19.58 -3.06
C ALA A 159 -2.32 20.46 -2.45
N SER A 160 -2.79 21.47 -3.20
CA SER A 160 -3.79 22.43 -2.72
C SER A 160 -5.22 21.88 -2.77
N SER A 161 -5.45 20.80 -3.52
CA SER A 161 -6.77 20.19 -3.70
C SER A 161 -6.65 18.70 -4.06
N PRO A 162 -7.71 17.88 -3.87
CA PRO A 162 -7.71 16.49 -4.33
C PRO A 162 -7.46 16.29 -5.83
N ALA A 163 -7.76 17.30 -6.66
CA ALA A 163 -7.48 17.26 -8.10
C ALA A 163 -5.98 17.35 -8.39
N GLU A 164 -5.27 18.14 -7.57
CA GLU A 164 -3.82 18.30 -7.61
C GLU A 164 -3.09 17.21 -6.82
N THR A 165 -3.74 16.58 -5.84
CA THR A 165 -3.13 15.49 -5.06
C THR A 165 -2.87 14.29 -5.94
N ARG A 166 -1.62 13.85 -5.98
CA ARG A 166 -1.19 12.63 -6.66
C ARG A 166 -0.95 11.50 -5.67
N LEU A 167 -1.34 10.29 -6.06
CA LEU A 167 -0.83 9.05 -5.50
C LEU A 167 0.35 8.60 -6.37
N PHE A 168 1.55 8.61 -5.80
CA PHE A 168 2.72 7.98 -6.40
C PHE A 168 2.62 6.46 -6.23
N PHE A 169 3.01 5.73 -7.27
CA PHE A 169 3.03 4.26 -7.22
C PHE A 169 4.09 3.71 -8.16
N GLY A 170 4.52 2.48 -7.90
CA GLY A 170 5.33 1.69 -8.82
C GLY A 170 4.87 0.24 -8.86
N THR A 171 5.66 -0.57 -9.54
CA THR A 171 5.81 -2.00 -9.22
C THR A 171 7.21 -2.20 -8.64
N LEU A 172 7.62 -3.45 -8.37
CA LEU A 172 8.99 -3.80 -7.96
C LEU A 172 10.07 -3.31 -8.95
N GLY A 173 9.69 -2.83 -10.14
CA GLY A 173 10.59 -2.25 -11.13
C GLY A 173 11.11 -0.84 -10.82
N LYS A 174 11.81 -0.28 -11.82
CA LYS A 174 12.48 1.02 -11.71
C LYS A 174 11.61 2.22 -12.04
N ASP A 175 10.47 2.02 -12.69
CA ASP A 175 9.60 3.15 -13.06
C ASP A 175 8.83 3.66 -11.84
N LEU A 176 8.61 4.97 -11.78
CA LEU A 176 7.76 5.65 -10.83
C LEU A 176 6.65 6.37 -11.59
N PHE A 177 5.42 6.14 -11.18
CA PHE A 177 4.23 6.73 -11.77
C PHE A 177 3.47 7.55 -10.73
N ALA A 178 2.52 8.34 -11.21
CA ALA A 178 1.56 9.04 -10.37
C ALA A 178 0.18 9.02 -11.02
N ILE A 179 -0.86 8.98 -10.21
CA ILE A 179 -2.26 9.15 -10.64
C ILE A 179 -2.96 10.15 -9.72
N SER A 180 -3.85 10.97 -10.28
CA SER A 180 -4.63 11.94 -9.50
C SER A 180 -5.61 11.24 -8.57
N VAL A 181 -5.62 11.66 -7.30
CA VAL A 181 -6.54 11.14 -6.28
C VAL A 181 -8.00 11.43 -6.62
N ALA A 182 -8.31 12.60 -7.20
CA ALA A 182 -9.67 12.87 -7.67
C ALA A 182 -10.17 11.83 -8.68
N HIS A 183 -9.29 11.27 -9.51
CA HIS A 183 -9.66 10.25 -10.49
C HIS A 183 -9.82 8.88 -9.85
N LEU A 184 -8.94 8.52 -8.91
CA LEU A 184 -9.10 7.32 -8.08
C LEU A 184 -10.46 7.33 -7.35
N ARG A 185 -10.81 8.45 -6.73
CA ARG A 185 -12.04 8.62 -5.96
C ARG A 185 -13.32 8.55 -6.80
N ASN A 186 -13.24 8.94 -8.07
CA ASN A 186 -14.38 8.99 -8.99
C ASN A 186 -14.39 7.83 -10.00
N ALA A 187 -13.53 6.82 -9.85
CA ALA A 187 -13.41 5.69 -10.79
C ALA A 187 -14.70 4.86 -10.93
N ILE A 188 -15.57 4.88 -9.93
CA ILE A 188 -16.89 4.23 -9.96
C ILE A 188 -17.96 5.02 -10.75
N THR A 189 -17.64 6.20 -11.27
CA THR A 189 -18.60 7.02 -12.01
C THR A 189 -18.61 6.64 -13.50
N PRO A 190 -19.79 6.60 -14.17
CA PRO A 190 -19.91 6.23 -15.59
C PRO A 190 -19.06 7.08 -16.57
N ASN A 191 -18.55 8.21 -16.10
CA ASN A 191 -17.77 9.16 -16.88
C ASN A 191 -16.25 8.89 -16.84
N ASN A 192 -15.75 8.03 -15.95
CA ASN A 192 -14.34 7.67 -15.88
C ASN A 192 -14.02 6.47 -16.78
N ARG A 193 -14.10 6.68 -18.10
CA ARG A 193 -13.97 5.60 -19.10
C ARG A 193 -12.52 5.21 -19.43
N ASN A 194 -11.53 5.95 -18.94
CA ASN A 194 -10.12 5.65 -19.22
C ASN A 194 -9.20 6.12 -18.08
N PRO A 195 -9.03 5.33 -17.01
CA PRO A 195 -8.16 5.69 -15.88
C PRO A 195 -6.69 5.84 -16.29
N GLU A 196 -6.23 5.20 -17.37
CA GLU A 196 -4.86 5.30 -17.88
C GLU A 196 -4.51 6.73 -18.33
N ALA A 197 -5.49 7.49 -18.84
CA ALA A 197 -5.27 8.87 -19.28
C ALA A 197 -4.84 9.82 -18.13
N TYR A 198 -5.02 9.39 -16.89
CA TYR A 198 -4.68 10.15 -15.69
C TYR A 198 -3.39 9.67 -15.02
N VAL A 199 -2.69 8.71 -15.65
CA VAL A 199 -1.41 8.20 -15.18
C VAL A 199 -0.28 9.00 -15.82
N SER A 200 0.62 9.50 -15.00
CA SER A 200 1.84 10.17 -15.43
C SER A 200 3.05 9.33 -15.06
N LYS A 201 3.97 9.10 -16.01
CA LYS A 201 5.29 8.57 -15.70
C LYS A 201 6.16 9.69 -15.12
N ILE A 202 6.48 9.58 -13.83
CA ILE A 202 7.23 10.59 -13.08
C ILE A 202 8.72 10.49 -13.37
N GLY A 203 9.24 9.27 -13.45
CA GLY A 203 10.64 9.05 -13.77
C GLY A 203 11.10 7.61 -13.57
N LYS A 204 12.41 7.43 -13.57
CA LYS A 204 13.07 6.14 -13.39
C LYS A 204 14.04 6.19 -12.21
N LYS A 205 13.79 5.32 -11.24
CA LYS A 205 14.63 5.03 -10.06
C LYS A 205 15.90 4.30 -10.52
N ARG A 206 16.93 4.29 -9.67
CA ARG A 206 18.23 3.67 -9.99
C ARG A 206 18.19 2.14 -9.89
N ALA A 207 17.38 1.61 -8.98
CA ALA A 207 17.15 0.17 -8.76
C ALA A 207 15.66 -0.11 -8.51
N ALA A 208 15.34 -1.37 -8.27
CA ALA A 208 14.05 -1.82 -7.79
C ALA A 208 13.73 -1.24 -6.40
N THR A 209 12.45 -1.01 -6.15
CA THR A 209 11.93 -0.39 -4.93
C THR A 209 10.67 -1.10 -4.52
N GLU A 210 10.52 -1.33 -3.22
CA GLU A 210 9.24 -1.68 -2.60
C GLU A 210 8.77 -0.50 -1.75
N GLY A 211 9.41 -0.25 -0.59
CA GLY A 211 9.03 0.85 0.30
C GLY A 211 9.13 2.24 -0.34
N ILE A 212 8.02 2.97 -0.34
CA ILE A 212 7.89 4.38 -0.71
C ILE A 212 7.01 5.07 0.32
N ILE A 213 7.40 6.25 0.79
CA ILE A 213 6.58 7.09 1.67
C ILE A 213 6.82 8.56 1.33
N ALA A 214 5.90 9.45 1.69
CA ALA A 214 6.11 10.89 1.60
C ALA A 214 5.80 11.55 2.94
N ASP A 215 6.61 12.55 3.31
CA ASP A 215 6.37 13.36 4.49
C ASP A 215 5.39 14.51 4.22
N ASP A 216 5.06 15.27 5.25
CA ASP A 216 4.20 16.46 5.15
C ASP A 216 4.88 17.69 4.50
N GLN A 217 6.20 17.61 4.27
CA GLN A 217 7.01 18.64 3.61
C GLN A 217 7.18 18.39 2.09
N GLY A 218 6.54 17.36 1.54
CA GLY A 218 6.62 17.03 0.12
C GLY A 218 7.94 16.38 -0.29
N VAL A 219 8.63 15.74 0.65
CA VAL A 219 9.77 14.88 0.39
C VAL A 219 9.28 13.44 0.30
N LEU A 220 9.53 12.80 -0.83
CA LEU A 220 9.26 11.39 -1.06
C LEU A 220 10.53 10.58 -0.81
N TYR A 221 10.44 9.64 0.13
CA TYR A 221 11.48 8.69 0.47
C TYR A 221 11.20 7.36 -0.21
N TYR A 222 12.24 6.71 -0.72
CA TYR A 222 12.09 5.41 -1.37
C TYR A 222 13.35 4.57 -1.25
N SER A 223 13.17 3.26 -1.13
CA SER A 223 14.27 2.31 -1.01
C SER A 223 14.81 1.86 -2.38
N LEU A 224 16.06 1.42 -2.41
CA LEU A 224 16.71 0.75 -3.53
C LEU A 224 17.24 -0.59 -3.02
N LEU A 225 16.49 -1.68 -3.29
CA LEU A 225 16.69 -2.98 -2.65
C LEU A 225 18.10 -3.55 -2.88
N GLU A 226 18.53 -3.71 -4.13
CA GLU A 226 19.83 -4.33 -4.48
C GLU A 226 21.06 -3.55 -3.97
N THR A 227 20.88 -2.31 -3.52
CA THR A 227 21.98 -1.47 -3.03
C THR A 227 21.83 -1.09 -1.56
N GLY A 228 20.77 -1.55 -0.87
CA GLY A 228 20.44 -1.17 0.50
C GLY A 228 20.50 0.33 0.73
N THR A 229 19.86 1.10 -0.16
CA THR A 229 19.97 2.58 -0.17
C THR A 229 18.61 3.21 0.02
N ILE A 230 18.52 4.24 0.85
CA ILE A 230 17.36 5.11 0.94
C ILE A 230 17.67 6.41 0.22
N MET A 231 16.76 6.78 -0.67
CA MET A 231 16.81 8.01 -1.45
C MET A 231 15.68 8.94 -1.01
N GLN A 232 15.91 10.24 -1.14
CA GLN A 232 14.86 11.26 -1.03
C GLN A 232 14.72 12.06 -2.32
N TRP A 233 13.51 12.57 -2.57
CA TRP A 233 13.20 13.48 -3.67
C TRP A 233 12.14 14.49 -3.24
N ASN A 234 12.42 15.79 -3.40
CA ASN A 234 11.41 16.83 -3.21
C ASN A 234 10.44 16.83 -4.40
N THR A 235 9.17 16.50 -4.16
CA THR A 235 8.16 16.30 -5.21
C THR A 235 7.80 17.56 -5.98
N THR A 236 8.14 18.74 -5.44
CA THR A 236 7.99 20.04 -6.10
C THR A 236 9.12 20.34 -7.10
N GLU A 237 10.24 19.62 -7.01
CA GLU A 237 11.40 19.79 -7.87
C GLU A 237 11.32 18.81 -9.05
N THR A 238 10.68 19.27 -10.12
CA THR A 238 10.50 18.50 -11.35
C THR A 238 11.52 18.87 -12.44
N PRO A 239 11.90 17.92 -13.32
CA PRO A 239 11.56 16.49 -13.31
C PRO A 239 12.20 15.69 -12.17
N PHE A 240 11.69 14.48 -11.92
CA PHE A 240 12.11 13.54 -10.87
C PHE A 240 13.63 13.39 -10.66
N TYR A 241 14.43 13.62 -11.69
CA TYR A 241 15.88 13.49 -11.64
C TYR A 241 16.60 14.65 -10.94
N HIS A 242 15.92 15.79 -10.74
CA HIS A 242 16.50 16.93 -10.02
C HIS A 242 16.57 16.65 -8.53
N LYS A 243 17.75 16.91 -7.94
CA LYS A 243 17.98 16.93 -6.49
C LYS A 243 17.47 15.69 -5.75
N ARG A 244 17.63 14.52 -6.37
CA ARG A 244 17.54 13.25 -5.64
C ARG A 244 18.80 13.05 -4.83
N GLU A 245 18.64 12.80 -3.55
CA GLU A 245 19.75 12.65 -2.61
C GLU A 245 19.72 11.27 -1.99
N GLU A 246 20.90 10.67 -1.87
CA GLU A 246 21.10 9.47 -1.06
C GLU A 246 21.24 9.92 0.39
N ILE A 247 20.36 9.44 1.27
CA ILE A 247 20.36 9.84 2.69
C ILE A 247 20.88 8.74 3.60
N LEU A 248 20.82 7.49 3.16
CA LEU A 248 21.32 6.33 3.89
C LEU A 248 21.72 5.23 2.92
N LYS A 249 22.83 4.55 3.20
CA LYS A 249 23.26 3.35 2.49
C LYS A 249 23.91 2.35 3.43
N ASN A 250 23.31 1.17 3.52
CA ASN A 250 23.84 0.05 4.29
C ASN A 250 23.30 -1.27 3.71
N ASP A 251 24.04 -1.90 2.82
CA ASP A 251 23.65 -3.15 2.16
C ASP A 251 23.62 -4.36 3.10
N ALA A 252 24.30 -4.29 4.25
CA ALA A 252 24.27 -5.36 5.26
C ALA A 252 22.99 -5.35 6.12
N GLU A 253 22.43 -4.16 6.37
CA GLU A 253 21.24 -3.99 7.22
C GLU A 253 19.96 -3.74 6.42
N LEU A 254 20.06 -3.21 5.20
CA LEU A 254 18.92 -2.83 4.34
C LEU A 254 18.78 -3.77 3.13
N GLU A 255 18.87 -5.08 3.38
CA GLU A 255 18.83 -6.11 2.32
C GLU A 255 17.49 -6.10 1.58
N TRP A 256 16.38 -6.07 2.34
CA TRP A 256 15.04 -5.93 1.79
C TRP A 256 14.25 -4.92 2.60
N VAL A 257 14.12 -3.68 2.12
CA VAL A 257 13.38 -2.62 2.82
C VAL A 257 11.91 -2.72 2.44
N ASN A 258 11.15 -3.36 3.34
CA ASN A 258 9.73 -3.65 3.17
C ASN A 258 8.86 -2.41 3.36
N SER A 259 9.02 -1.73 4.50
CA SER A 259 8.16 -0.59 4.87
C SER A 259 8.99 0.61 5.30
N LEU A 260 8.45 1.79 4.97
CA LEU A 260 8.93 3.10 5.39
C LEU A 260 7.77 3.84 6.04
N SER A 261 8.01 4.50 7.16
CA SER A 261 7.04 5.44 7.75
C SER A 261 7.73 6.71 8.22
N VAL A 262 6.98 7.81 8.25
CA VAL A 262 7.48 9.10 8.73
C VAL A 262 6.63 9.54 9.92
N ASP A 263 7.28 9.89 11.02
CA ASP A 263 6.63 10.44 12.20
C ASP A 263 7.56 11.44 12.90
N ASP A 264 7.02 12.59 13.30
CA ASP A 264 7.75 13.67 13.99
C ASP A 264 9.14 14.00 13.38
N GLY A 265 9.20 14.09 12.04
CA GLY A 265 10.44 14.35 11.29
C GLY A 265 11.45 13.20 11.26
N SER A 266 11.12 12.04 11.84
CA SER A 266 11.91 10.82 11.82
C SER A 266 11.43 9.89 10.72
N LEU A 267 12.38 9.29 9.99
CA LEU A 267 12.11 8.22 9.04
C LEU A 267 12.36 6.87 9.72
N TRP A 268 11.32 6.05 9.83
CA TRP A 268 11.40 4.68 10.31
C TRP A 268 11.51 3.72 9.12
N ILE A 269 12.42 2.75 9.25
CA ILE A 269 12.75 1.82 8.19
C ILE A 269 12.64 0.40 8.74
N VAL A 270 11.79 -0.41 8.11
CA VAL A 270 11.71 -1.84 8.42
C VAL A 270 12.36 -2.61 7.29
N SER A 271 13.43 -3.33 7.62
CA SER A 271 14.09 -4.23 6.68
C SER A 271 14.09 -5.66 7.20
N ASN A 272 13.86 -6.60 6.29
CA ASN A 272 13.90 -8.04 6.53
C ASN A 272 14.86 -8.72 5.54
N ARG A 273 14.99 -10.05 5.68
CA ARG A 273 15.83 -10.93 4.85
C ARG A 273 15.02 -12.16 4.47
#